data_AF-A0A815WXN4-F1
#
_entry.id   AF-A0A815WXN4-F1
#
_cell.length_a   1.000
_cell.length_b   1.000
_cell.length_c   1.000
_cell.angle_alpha   90.00
_cell.angle_beta   90.00
_cell.angle_gamma   90.00
#
_symmetry.space_group_name_H-M   'P 1'
#
loop_
_entity.id
_entity.type
_entity.pdbx_description
1 polymer ?
#
loop_
_entity_poly.entity_id
_entity_poly.type
_entity_poly.pdbx_seq_one_letter_code
_entity_poly.pdbx_strand_id
1 'polypeptide(L)'
;VPIFEYSTTLPELSRQSVIALEEVSNRCRALVDNGSVIHKKLFNVQTEVCEMSKDIPKLLESNGLRGKKFTKAIDNFSYNLALLNGQIDLLNKAKQDANITIRQILEAAETTHLLVQSEQS
;
A
#
# COMPACT_ATOMS: atom_id res chain seq x y z
N VAL A 1 -15.77 -8.35 17.31
CA VAL A 1 -15.24 -8.69 15.96
C VAL A 1 -16.40 -9.32 15.21
N PRO A 2 -16.85 -8.78 14.06
CA PRO A 2 -17.93 -9.42 13.31
C PRO A 2 -17.41 -10.72 12.72
N ILE A 3 -18.11 -11.81 13.02
CA ILE A 3 -17.85 -13.17 12.55
C ILE A 3 -18.94 -13.47 11.52
N PHE A 4 -18.56 -13.94 10.33
CA PHE A 4 -19.52 -14.38 9.32
C PHE A 4 -20.10 -15.72 9.76
N GLU A 5 -21.29 -15.74 10.33
CA GLU A 5 -22.03 -16.97 10.57
C GLU A 5 -22.98 -17.29 9.42
N TYR A 6 -22.84 -18.49 8.88
CA TYR A 6 -23.61 -19.01 7.77
C TYR A 6 -25.07 -19.25 8.18
N SER A 7 -25.99 -18.41 7.71
CA SER A 7 -27.41 -18.76 7.73
C SER A 7 -27.66 -19.92 6.75
N THR A 8 -28.16 -21.05 7.25
CA THR A 8 -28.35 -22.30 6.51
C THR A 8 -29.41 -22.24 5.39
N THR A 9 -29.89 -21.05 5.02
CA THR A 9 -30.97 -20.82 4.03
C THR A 9 -30.53 -19.98 2.82
N LEU A 10 -29.24 -19.62 2.70
CA LEU A 10 -28.76 -18.84 1.56
C LEU A 10 -28.62 -19.69 0.27
N PRO A 11 -29.10 -19.20 -0.88
CA PRO A 11 -28.87 -19.82 -2.19
C PRO A 11 -27.35 -20.03 -2.45
N GLU A 12 -27.00 -21.09 -3.18
CA GLU A 12 -25.61 -21.49 -3.50
C GLU A 12 -24.75 -20.32 -4.01
N LEU A 13 -25.30 -19.54 -4.94
CA LEU A 13 -24.66 -18.35 -5.53
C LEU A 13 -24.34 -17.27 -4.48
N SER A 14 -25.21 -17.07 -3.49
CA SER A 14 -24.99 -16.11 -2.42
C SER A 14 -23.85 -16.56 -1.50
N ARG A 15 -23.75 -17.87 -1.22
CA ARG A 15 -22.66 -18.43 -0.41
C ARG A 15 -21.30 -18.29 -1.08
N GLN A 16 -21.22 -18.60 -2.38
CA GLN A 16 -19.99 -18.41 -3.16
C GLN A 16 -19.56 -16.94 -3.22
N SER A 17 -20.53 -16.02 -3.30
CA SER A 17 -20.26 -14.58 -3.27
C SER A 17 -19.68 -14.13 -1.92
N VAL A 18 -20.20 -14.64 -0.80
CA VAL A 18 -19.65 -14.34 0.54
C VAL A 18 -18.21 -14.81 0.66
N ILE A 19 -17.91 -16.05 0.24
CA ILE A 19 -16.56 -16.60 0.26
C ILE A 19 -15.60 -15.74 -0.58
N ALA A 20 -16.01 -15.36 -1.79
CA ALA A 20 -15.20 -14.51 -2.66
C ALA A 20 -14.94 -13.12 -2.02
N LEU A 21 -15.93 -12.51 -1.38
CA LEU A 21 -15.77 -11.23 -0.68
C LEU A 21 -14.83 -11.34 0.53
N GLU A 22 -14.91 -12.45 1.27
CA GLU A 22 -14.01 -12.74 2.38
C GLU A 22 -12.56 -12.89 1.90
N GLU A 23 -12.34 -13.61 0.79
CA GLU A 23 -11.01 -13.74 0.17
C GLU A 23 -10.45 -12.38 -0.27
N VAL A 24 -11.27 -11.53 -0.91
CA VAL A 24 -10.86 -10.17 -1.30
C VAL A 24 -10.51 -9.35 -0.07
N SER A 25 -11.35 -9.38 0.98
CA SER A 25 -11.10 -8.67 2.23
C SER A 25 -9.79 -9.09 2.89
N ASN A 26 -9.50 -10.40 2.90
CA ASN A 26 -8.26 -10.95 3.46
C ASN A 26 -7.02 -10.55 2.64
N ARG A 27 -7.11 -10.55 1.30
CA ARG A 27 -6.03 -10.06 0.43
C ARG A 27 -5.79 -8.56 0.62
N CYS A 28 -6.84 -7.76 0.74
CA CYS A 28 -6.75 -6.32 1.01
C CYS A 28 -6.09 -6.06 2.38
N ARG A 29 -6.45 -6.81 3.43
CA ARG A 29 -5.80 -6.71 4.75
C ARG A 29 -4.31 -7.04 4.67
N ALA A 30 -3.97 -8.16 4.03
CA ALA A 30 -2.57 -8.55 3.83
C ALA A 30 -1.77 -7.48 3.07
N LEU A 31 -2.38 -6.82 2.07
CA LEU A 31 -1.77 -5.70 1.34
C LEU A 31 -1.55 -4.48 2.27
N VAL A 32 -2.51 -4.13 3.11
CA VAL A 32 -2.38 -3.00 4.05
C VAL A 32 -1.27 -3.25 5.06
N ASP A 33 -1.20 -4.46 5.63
CA ASP A 33 -0.21 -4.81 6.64
C ASP A 33 1.21 -4.86 6.06
N ASN A 34 1.40 -5.64 4.99
CA ASN A 34 2.69 -5.74 4.31
C ASN A 34 3.12 -4.39 3.72
N GLY A 35 2.18 -3.66 3.14
CA GLY A 35 2.42 -2.33 2.59
C GLY A 35 2.82 -1.31 3.65
N SER A 36 2.35 -1.43 4.91
CA SER A 36 2.79 -0.57 6.00
C SER A 36 4.24 -0.80 6.39
N VAL A 37 4.67 -2.07 6.41
CA VAL A 37 6.07 -2.43 6.67
C VAL A 37 6.99 -1.91 5.56
N ILE A 38 6.60 -2.10 4.30
CA ILE A 38 7.38 -1.62 3.13
C ILE A 38 7.41 -0.10 3.11
N HIS A 39 6.29 0.57 3.33
CA HIS A 39 6.22 2.03 3.35
C HIS A 39 7.19 2.62 4.38
N LYS A 40 7.25 2.07 5.59
CA LYS A 40 8.19 2.51 6.62
C LYS A 40 9.65 2.39 6.15
N LYS A 41 10.01 1.27 5.50
CA LYS A 41 11.36 1.07 4.96
C LYS A 41 11.68 2.08 3.86
N LEU A 42 10.75 2.28 2.91
CA LEU A 42 10.93 3.24 1.81
C LEU A 42 11.04 4.68 2.32
N PHE A 43 10.24 5.05 3.32
CA PHE A 43 10.30 6.37 3.94
C PHE A 43 11.65 6.64 4.65
N ASN A 44 12.20 5.64 5.34
CA ASN A 44 13.53 5.75 5.94
C ASN A 44 14.60 5.96 4.85
N VAL A 45 14.58 5.14 3.80
CA VAL A 45 15.51 5.29 2.66
C VAL A 45 15.35 6.66 2.00
N GLN A 46 14.12 7.13 1.79
CA GLN A 46 13.85 8.46 1.23
C GLN A 46 14.47 9.56 2.08
N THR A 47 14.35 9.45 3.40
CA THR A 47 14.94 10.42 4.34
C THR A 47 16.46 10.46 4.20
N GLU A 48 17.12 9.30 4.21
CA GLU A 48 18.57 9.18 4.03
C GLU A 48 19.03 9.72 2.66
N VAL A 49 18.31 9.39 1.58
CA VAL A 49 18.62 9.87 0.22
C VAL A 49 18.44 11.39 0.12
N CYS A 50 17.40 11.96 0.73
CA CYS A 50 17.18 13.40 0.79
C CYS A 50 18.31 14.11 1.56
N GLU A 51 18.81 13.52 2.64
CA GLU A 51 19.96 14.07 3.35
C GLU A 51 21.23 14.02 2.49
N MET A 52 21.51 12.86 1.88
CA MET A 52 22.66 12.65 1.00
C MET A 52 22.67 13.61 -0.20
N SER A 53 21.49 13.99 -0.72
CA SER A 53 21.35 14.91 -1.85
C SER A 53 22.06 16.25 -1.64
N LYS A 54 22.21 16.69 -0.39
CA LYS A 54 22.87 17.94 -0.01
C LYS A 54 24.38 17.88 -0.23
N ASP A 55 24.98 16.70 -0.10
CA ASP A 55 26.42 16.49 -0.15
C ASP A 55 26.90 15.89 -1.46
N ILE A 56 26.01 15.28 -2.24
CA ILE A 56 26.34 14.66 -3.54
C ILE A 56 27.11 15.61 -4.47
N PRO A 57 26.72 16.89 -4.68
CA PRO A 57 27.48 17.79 -5.54
C PRO A 57 28.96 17.90 -5.12
N LYS A 58 29.22 18.11 -3.82
CA LYS A 58 30.58 18.19 -3.28
C LYS A 58 31.32 16.87 -3.41
N LEU A 59 30.63 15.75 -3.21
CA LEU A 59 31.21 14.42 -3.36
C LEU A 59 31.62 14.14 -4.82
N LEU A 60 30.79 14.49 -5.80
CA LEU A 60 31.12 14.32 -7.22
C LEU A 60 32.30 15.22 -7.62
N GLU A 61 32.32 16.47 -7.18
CA GLU A 61 33.43 17.40 -7.45
C GLU A 61 34.75 16.95 -6.84
N SER A 62 34.74 16.51 -5.58
CA SER A 62 35.93 15.99 -4.88
C SER A 62 36.47 14.70 -5.51
N ASN A 63 35.62 13.92 -6.18
CA ASN A 63 36.02 12.77 -7.00
C ASN A 63 36.38 13.14 -8.44
N GLY A 64 36.50 14.43 -8.76
CA GLY A 64 36.97 14.93 -10.06
C GLY A 64 35.93 14.90 -11.17
N LEU A 65 34.65 14.64 -10.88
CA LEU A 65 33.59 14.75 -11.88
C LEU A 65 33.31 16.21 -12.18
N ARG A 66 33.30 16.56 -13.47
CA ARG A 66 33.02 17.92 -13.97
C ARG A 66 32.23 17.89 -15.28
N GLY A 67 31.64 19.04 -15.63
CA GLY A 67 30.92 19.25 -16.89
C GLY A 67 29.83 18.19 -17.10
N LYS A 68 29.75 17.63 -18.32
CA LYS A 68 28.71 16.66 -18.70
C LYS A 68 28.63 15.44 -17.78
N LYS A 69 29.75 14.94 -17.26
CA LYS A 69 29.76 13.78 -16.35
C LYS A 69 29.14 14.12 -14.99
N PHE A 70 29.42 15.31 -14.47
CA PHE A 70 28.83 15.82 -13.24
C PHE A 70 27.31 16.00 -13.41
N THR A 71 26.88 16.71 -14.45
CA THR A 71 25.45 16.95 -14.73
C THR A 71 24.68 15.64 -14.85
N LYS A 72 25.20 14.68 -15.62
CA LYS A 72 24.55 13.37 -15.77
C LYS A 72 24.43 12.60 -14.45
N ALA A 73 25.42 12.70 -13.55
CA ALA A 73 25.35 12.04 -12.25
C ALA A 73 24.27 12.68 -11.34
N ILE A 74 24.17 14.01 -11.35
CA ILE A 74 23.11 14.75 -10.63
C ILE A 74 21.73 14.41 -11.19
N ASP A 75 21.57 14.41 -12.51
CA ASP A 75 20.30 14.10 -13.16
C ASP A 75 19.85 12.66 -12.84
N ASN A 76 20.77 11.69 -12.93
CA ASN A 76 20.49 10.30 -12.58
C ASN A 76 20.07 10.16 -11.10
N PHE A 77 20.76 10.84 -10.19
CA PHE A 77 20.39 10.84 -8.78
C PHE A 77 18.99 11.43 -8.57
N SER A 78 18.71 12.57 -9.19
CA SER A 78 17.41 13.25 -9.09
C SER A 78 16.27 12.39 -9.63
N TYR A 79 16.51 11.68 -10.75
CA TYR A 79 15.56 10.71 -11.30
C TYR A 79 15.31 9.55 -10.34
N ASN A 80 16.35 8.99 -9.72
CA ASN A 80 16.20 7.90 -8.75
C ASN A 80 15.39 8.33 -7.52
N LEU A 81 15.61 9.54 -7.02
CA LEU A 81 14.81 10.10 -5.92
C LEU A 81 13.34 10.29 -6.33
N ALA A 82 13.08 10.83 -7.53
CA ALA A 82 11.73 10.98 -8.05
C ALA A 82 11.02 9.63 -8.22
N LEU A 83 11.73 8.61 -8.72
CA LEU A 83 11.21 7.25 -8.84
C LEU A 83 10.86 6.66 -7.48
N LEU A 84 11.75 6.80 -6.48
CA LEU A 84 11.51 6.34 -5.11
C LEU A 84 10.25 7.00 -4.53
N ASN A 85 10.09 8.31 -4.68
CA ASN A 85 8.90 9.03 -4.25
C ASN A 85 7.63 8.51 -4.92
N GLY A 86 7.68 8.28 -6.24
CA GLY A 86 6.56 7.70 -6.98
C GLY A 86 6.17 6.32 -6.47
N GLN A 87 7.12 5.47 -6.09
CA GLN A 87 6.82 4.15 -5.51
C GLN A 87 6.16 4.25 -4.12
N ILE A 88 6.61 5.20 -3.29
CA ILE A 88 5.99 5.48 -1.99
C ILE A 88 4.53 5.91 -2.16
N ASP A 89 4.27 6.82 -3.11
CA ASP A 89 2.94 7.32 -3.41
C ASP A 89 2.02 6.22 -3.94
N LEU A 90 2.51 5.39 -4.87
CA LEU A 90 1.77 4.25 -5.40
C LEU A 90 1.40 3.24 -4.30
N LEU A 91 2.35 2.95 -3.39
CA LEU A 91 2.09 2.06 -2.27
C LEU A 91 1.02 2.62 -1.32
N ASN A 92 1.10 3.92 -1.00
CA ASN A 92 0.09 4.59 -0.18
C ASN A 92 -1.28 4.56 -0.83
N LYS A 93 -1.34 4.82 -2.15
CA LYS A 93 -2.58 4.75 -2.91
C LYS A 93 -3.18 3.35 -2.90
N ALA A 94 -2.38 2.32 -3.18
CA ALA A 94 -2.83 0.93 -3.15
C ALA A 94 -3.39 0.51 -1.77
N LYS A 95 -2.74 0.95 -0.68
CA LYS A 95 -3.24 0.71 0.68
C LYS A 95 -4.55 1.45 0.96
N GLN A 96 -4.68 2.69 0.50
CA GLN A 96 -5.91 3.47 0.66
C GLN A 96 -7.07 2.78 -0.08
N ASP A 97 -6.83 2.37 -1.33
CA ASP A 97 -7.83 1.69 -2.15
C ASP A 97 -8.23 0.35 -1.52
N ALA A 98 -7.27 -0.42 -0.99
CA ALA A 98 -7.57 -1.65 -0.24
C ALA A 98 -8.45 -1.41 1.00
N ASN A 99 -8.20 -0.34 1.75
CA ASN A 99 -9.05 0.04 2.90
C ASN A 99 -10.45 0.45 2.45
N ILE A 100 -10.58 1.17 1.33
CA ILE A 100 -11.87 1.53 0.75
C ILE A 100 -12.63 0.27 0.33
N THR A 101 -11.97 -0.66 -0.36
CA THR A 101 -12.58 -1.94 -0.76
C THR A 101 -13.08 -2.72 0.45
N ILE A 102 -12.31 -2.81 1.54
CA ILE A 102 -12.76 -3.48 2.77
C ILE A 102 -14.03 -2.82 3.32
N ARG A 103 -14.10 -1.48 3.36
CA ARG A 103 -15.29 -0.76 3.81
C ARG A 103 -16.50 -1.03 2.93
N GLN A 104 -16.33 -0.97 1.61
CA GLN A 104 -17.39 -1.26 0.66
C GLN A 104 -17.93 -2.69 0.79
N ILE A 105 -17.04 -3.67 1.06
CA ILE A 105 -17.45 -5.06 1.33
C ILE A 105 -18.31 -5.14 2.60
N LEU A 106 -17.91 -4.43 3.67
CA LEU A 106 -18.69 -4.39 4.92
C LEU A 106 -20.05 -3.73 4.71
N GLU A 107 -20.10 -2.55 4.08
CA GLU A 107 -21.35 -1.83 3.77
C GLU A 107 -22.29 -2.66 2.89
N ALA A 108 -21.74 -3.36 1.88
CA ALA A 108 -22.51 -4.26 1.03
C ALA A 108 -23.05 -5.46 1.82
N ALA A 109 -22.26 -6.04 2.71
CA ALA A 109 -22.69 -7.14 3.58
C ALA A 109 -23.79 -6.69 4.57
N GLU A 110 -23.74 -5.46 5.08
CA GLU A 110 -24.77 -4.87 5.94
C GLU A 110 -26.08 -4.71 5.17
N THR A 111 -26.01 -4.09 3.98
CA THR A 111 -27.17 -3.81 3.14
C THR A 111 -27.87 -5.09 2.67
N THR A 112 -27.11 -6.14 2.42
CA THR A 112 -27.61 -7.44 1.95
C THR A 112 -28.02 -8.38 3.09
N HIS A 113 -27.93 -7.93 4.36
CA HIS A 113 -28.18 -8.75 5.56
C HIS A 113 -27.34 -10.04 5.61
N LEU A 114 -26.18 -10.03 4.95
CA LEU A 114 -25.21 -11.13 4.98
C LEU A 114 -24.31 -11.05 6.23
N LEU A 115 -24.34 -9.93 6.96
CA LEU A 115 -23.79 -9.80 8.31
C LEU A 115 -24.80 -10.30 9.35
N VAL A 116 -24.57 -11.49 9.91
CA VAL A 116 -25.20 -11.88 11.17
C VAL A 116 -24.34 -11.32 12.29
N GLN A 117 -24.86 -10.34 13.03
CA GLN A 117 -24.28 -9.95 14.30
C GLN A 117 -24.49 -11.11 15.27
N SER A 118 -23.42 -11.78 15.69
CA SER A 118 -23.49 -12.65 16.86
C SER A 118 -23.77 -11.78 18.08
N GLU A 119 -25.01 -11.74 18.56
CA GLU A 119 -25.32 -11.23 19.89
C GLU A 119 -24.54 -12.08 20.90
N GLN A 120 -23.46 -11.53 21.46
CA GLN A 120 -22.81 -12.13 22.62
C GLN A 120 -23.66 -11.82 23.86
N SER A 121 -24.39 -12.86 24.29
CA SER A 121 -24.90 -13.14 25.66
C SER A 121 -25.93 -12.20 26.28
#